data_AF-C7R276-F1
#
_entry.id   AF-C7R276-F1
#
_cell.length_a   1.000
_cell.length_b   1.000
_cell.length_c   1.000
_cell.angle_alpha   90.00
_cell.angle_beta   90.00
_cell.angle_gamma   90.00
#
_symmetry.space_group_name_H-M   'P 1'
#
loop_
_entity.id
_entity.type
_entity.pdbx_description
1 polymer ?
#
loop_
_entity_poly.entity_id
_entity_poly.type
_entity_poly.pdbx_seq_one_letter_code
_entity_poly.pdbx_strand_id
1 'polypeptide(L)' 'MEHVENLVRPAAIRAVRTFLQVLIPALGAGAITELDYLGAVSIAAGATLIAFLQGVLGGLPEAEGQGDGTL' A
#
# COMPACT_ATOMS: atom_id res chain seq x y z
N MET A 1 10.88 15.85 11.97
CA MET A 1 11.11 14.97 10.80
C MET A 1 11.10 13.49 11.18
N GLU A 2 11.63 13.11 12.35
CA GLU A 2 11.59 11.71 12.87
C GLU A 2 10.20 11.03 12.86
N HIS A 3 9.13 11.77 13.19
CA HIS A 3 7.78 11.20 13.24
C HIS A 3 7.28 10.73 11.86
N VAL A 4 7.61 11.48 10.80
CA VAL A 4 7.24 11.14 9.42
C VAL A 4 8.09 9.95 8.95
N GLU A 5 9.37 9.93 9.29
CA GLU A 5 10.28 8.84 8.92
C GLU A 5 9.87 7.51 9.57
N ASN A 6 9.44 7.55 10.83
CA ASN A 6 8.94 6.39 11.57
C ASN A 6 7.63 5.82 11.02
N LEU A 7 6.83 6.62 10.30
CA LEU A 7 5.60 6.18 9.65
C LEU A 7 5.82 5.74 8.20
N VAL A 8 6.65 6.47 7.46
CA VAL A 8 6.92 6.21 6.05
C VAL A 8 7.74 4.93 5.88
N ARG A 9 8.70 4.64 6.78
CA ARG A 9 9.52 3.42 6.69
C ARG A 9 8.70 2.12 6.75
N PRO A 10 7.81 1.89 7.74
CA PRO A 10 6.97 0.69 7.75
C PRO A 10 5.94 0.68 6.63
N ALA A 11 5.40 1.85 6.24
CA ALA A 11 4.48 1.95 5.10
C ALA A 11 5.15 1.56 3.78
N ALA A 12 6.39 1.99 3.55
CA ALA A 12 7.18 1.65 2.38
C ALA A 12 7.51 0.14 2.34
N ILE A 13 7.87 -0.46 3.48
CA ILE A 13 8.12 -1.91 3.57
C ILE A 13 6.84 -2.70 3.24
N ARG A 14 5.68 -2.29 3.74
CA ARG A 14 4.39 -2.89 3.37
C ARG A 14 4.10 -2.74 1.89
N ALA A 15 4.28 -1.54 1.34
CA ALA A 15 4.04 -1.27 -0.06
C ALA A 15 4.89 -2.19 -0.97
N VAL A 16 6.20 -2.30 -0.72
CA VAL A 16 7.09 -3.20 -1.48
C VAL A 16 6.66 -4.66 -1.34
N ARG A 17 6.26 -5.09 -0.13
CA ARG A 17 5.76 -6.46 0.08
C ARG A 17 4.48 -6.71 -0.72
N THR A 18 3.54 -5.77 -0.71
CA THR A 18 2.30 -5.85 -1.50
C THR A 18 2.60 -5.86 -2.99
N PHE A 19 3.54 -5.03 -3.47
CA PHE A 19 3.99 -5.02 -4.86
C PHE A 19 4.43 -6.42 -5.30
N LEU A 20 5.32 -7.05 -4.54
CA LEU A 20 5.83 -8.38 -4.87
C LEU A 20 4.74 -9.46 -4.76
N GLN A 21 3.87 -9.38 -3.75
CA GLN A 21 2.76 -10.32 -3.58
C GLN A 21 1.73 -10.25 -4.69
N VAL A 22 1.56 -9.10 -5.35
CA VAL A 22 0.64 -8.94 -6.47
C VAL A 22 1.34 -9.19 -7.80
N LEU A 23 2.57 -8.69 -7.98
CA LEU A 23 3.33 -8.82 -9.21
C LEU A 23 3.68 -10.28 -9.52
N ILE A 24 4.19 -11.05 -8.56
CA ILE A 24 4.62 -12.43 -8.79
C ILE A 24 3.48 -13.30 -9.36
N PRO A 25 2.29 -13.37 -8.73
CA PRO A 25 1.17 -14.12 -9.30
C PRO A 25 0.61 -13.48 -10.57
N ALA A 26 0.62 -12.15 -10.73
CA ALA A 26 0.19 -11.51 -11.97
C ALA A 26 1.12 -11.86 -13.16
N LEU A 27 2.43 -11.94 -12.93
CA LEU A 27 3.40 -12.40 -13.93
C LEU A 27 3.25 -13.90 -14.22
N GLY A 28 3.00 -14.72 -13.19
CA GLY A 28 2.70 -16.15 -13.38
C GLY A 28 1.40 -16.36 -14.16
N ALA A 29 0.38 -15.55 -13.92
CA ALA A 29 -0.86 -15.55 -14.69
C ALA A 29 -0.66 -15.03 -16.12
N GLY A 30 0.17 -13.99 -16.32
CA GLY A 30 0.55 -13.48 -17.65
C GLY A 30 1.41 -14.44 -18.48
N ALA A 31 2.01 -15.46 -17.86
CA ALA A 31 2.63 -16.57 -18.61
C ALA A 31 1.60 -17.55 -19.19
N ILE A 32 0.36 -17.54 -18.68
CA ILE A 32 -0.73 -18.47 -19.04
C ILE A 32 -1.85 -17.75 -19.81
N THR A 33 -2.03 -16.47 -19.54
CA THR A 33 -3.01 -15.56 -20.17
C THR A 33 -2.22 -14.51 -20.94
N GLU A 34 -2.73 -13.97 -22.06
CA GLU A 34 -2.05 -12.93 -22.87
C GLU A 34 -1.93 -11.56 -22.17
N LEU A 35 -1.79 -11.58 -20.84
CA LEU A 35 -1.60 -10.41 -20.00
C LEU A 35 -0.18 -9.90 -20.21
N ASP A 36 -0.08 -8.81 -20.98
CA ASP A 36 1.18 -8.14 -21.24
C ASP A 36 1.86 -7.72 -19.91
N TYR A 37 3.19 -7.76 -19.90
CA TYR A 37 4.03 -7.46 -18.74
C TYR A 37 3.72 -6.06 -18.17
N LEU A 38 3.40 -5.11 -19.05
CA LEU A 38 2.94 -3.76 -18.69
C LEU A 38 1.63 -3.77 -17.90
N GLY A 39 0.69 -4.65 -18.23
CA GLY A 39 -0.56 -4.82 -17.51
C GLY A 39 -0.35 -5.37 -16.10
N ALA A 40 0.48 -6.42 -15.96
CA ALA A 40 0.83 -7.00 -14.66
C ALA A 40 1.55 -5.99 -13.75
N VAL A 41 2.50 -5.24 -14.28
CA VAL A 41 3.21 -4.17 -13.56
C VAL A 41 2.25 -3.05 -13.14
N SER A 42 1.30 -2.67 -14.00
CA SER A 42 0.31 -1.64 -13.69
C SER A 42 -0.62 -2.05 -12.53
N ILE A 43 -1.09 -3.30 -12.53
CA ILE A 43 -1.92 -3.84 -11.44
C ILE A 43 -1.13 -3.86 -10.13
N ALA A 44 0.12 -4.35 -10.17
CA ALA A 44 0.99 -4.39 -9.00
C ALA A 44 1.28 -2.98 -8.46
N ALA A 45 1.57 -2.02 -9.34
CA ALA A 45 1.79 -0.62 -8.97
C ALA A 45 0.56 0.00 -8.32
N GLY A 46 -0.65 -0.26 -8.86
CA GLY A 46 -1.91 0.19 -8.27
C GLY A 46 -2.14 -0.36 -6.87
N ALA A 47 -1.98 -1.68 -6.69
CA ALA A 47 -2.12 -2.31 -5.38
C ALA A 47 -1.10 -1.80 -4.36
N THR A 48 0.11 -1.49 -4.82
CA THR A 48 1.21 -0.95 -4.01
C THR A 48 0.92 0.46 -3.52
N LEU A 49 0.39 1.31 -4.41
CA LEU A 49 -0.02 2.67 -4.05
C LEU A 49 -1.14 2.63 -3.00
N ILE A 50 -2.13 1.76 -3.17
CA ILE A 50 -3.22 1.61 -2.20
C ILE A 50 -2.68 1.16 -0.84
N ALA A 51 -1.82 0.13 -0.81
CA ALA A 51 -1.24 -0.36 0.44
C ALA A 51 -0.33 0.68 1.13
N PHE A 52 0.41 1.47 0.35
CA PHE A 52 1.20 2.57 0.87
C PHE A 52 0.31 3.63 1.52
N LEU A 53 -0.73 4.08 0.82
CA LEU A 53 -1.67 5.08 1.34
C LEU A 53 -2.40 4.59 2.59
N GLN A 54 -2.85 3.34 2.62
CA GLN A 54 -3.44 2.74 3.83
C GLN A 54 -2.43 2.66 4.98
N GLY A 55 -1.18 2.34 4.70
CA GLY A 55 -0.11 2.29 5.70
C GLY A 55 0.22 3.66 6.28
N VAL A 56 0.23 4.70 5.45
CA VAL A 56 0.45 6.08 5.90
C VAL A 56 -0.77 6.60 6.66
N LEU A 57 -1.98 6.44 6.11
CA LEU A 57 -3.22 6.93 6.73
C LEU A 57 -3.53 6.23 8.05
N GLY A 58 -3.36 4.91 8.14
CA GLY A 58 -3.53 4.17 9.39
C GLY A 58 -2.42 4.39 10.41
N GLY A 59 -1.32 5.04 10.00
CA GLY A 59 -0.25 5.47 10.89
C GLY A 59 -0.37 6.92 11.36
N LEU A 60 -1.28 7.71 10.77
CA LEU A 60 -1.60 9.03 11.29
C LEU A 60 -2.38 8.86 12.60
N PRO A 61 -2.05 9.60 13.67
CA PRO A 61 -2.89 9.62 14.85
C PRO A 61 -4.31 10.01 14.43
N GLU A 62 -5.30 9.24 14.88
CA GLU A 62 -6.70 9.64 14.75
C GLU A 62 -6.81 11.05 15.30
N ALA A 63 -7.44 11.96 14.56
CA ALA A 63 -7.63 13.32 15.03
C ALA A 63 -8.49 13.25 16.32
N GLU A 64 -7.83 13.25 17.48
CA GLU A 64 -8.46 13.43 18.78
C GLU A 64 -9.17 14.79 18.76
N GLY A 65 -10.46 14.78 18.44
CA GLY A 65 -11.25 16.00 18.47
C GLY A 65 -12.49 16.01 17.58
N GLN A 66 -13.49 15.18 17.89
CA GLN A 66 -14.89 15.61 17.89
C GLN A 66 -15.75 14.55 18.61
N GLY A 67 -15.60 14.46 19.93
CA GLY A 67 -16.40 13.52 20.71
C GLY A 67 -15.98 13.40 22.17
N ASP A 68 -15.63 14.53 22.80
CA ASP A 68 -15.76 14.64 24.26
C ASP A 68 -17.25 14.63 24.58
N GLY A 69 -17.83 13.43 24.58
CA GLY A 69 -19.22 13.15 24.88
C GLY A 69 -19.47 13.12 26.37
N THR A 70 -19.07 14.17 27.08
CA THR A 70 -19.66 14.53 28.38
C THR A 70 -20.84 15.46 28.13
N LEU A 71 -21.98 14.90 27.74
CA LEU A 71 -23.31 15.47 27.99
C LEU A 71 -24.29 14.34 28.31
#